data_AF-A0A9D2BZX8-F1
#
_entry.id   AF-A0A9D2BZX8-F1
#
_cell.length_a   1.000
_cell.length_b   1.000
_cell.length_c   1.000
_cell.angle_alpha   90.00
_cell.angle_beta   90.00
_cell.angle_gamma   90.00
#
_symmetry.space_group_name_H-M   'P 1'
#
loop_
_entity.id
_entity.type
_entity.pdbx_description
1 polymer ?
#
loop_
_entity_poly.entity_id
_entity_poly.type
_entity_poly.pdbx_seq_one_letter_code
_entity_poly.pdbx_strand_id
1 'polypeptide(L)'
;MRRVGLYLGVVTNINDEEKLNRVKCVPIENDDAEETDWCYVMAPLGGKSCGQFFFPSVNDLVVLAYLGGDPCRPMVLGGYWNTEVTPPYTIQEGKVYNYSIKTPSGTELLFYDEPDKQKVTLTLPSGTVLSIDDEKKAVALQDKGGENALTMDLQGGSIELKAKDKLTLSAGSTSVVLESSGNLTQKSDSKISLETATLEEKGSAKVEVQGAAVEVKADTTMDLQATGTATVKGKMVNIN
;
A
#
# COMPACT_ATOMS: atom_id res chain seq x y z
N MET A 1 5.09 51.31 -2.35
CA MET A 1 3.87 51.30 -3.19
C MET A 1 2.96 50.20 -2.66
N ARG A 2 1.64 50.42 -2.53
CA ARG A 2 0.72 49.39 -2.02
C ARG A 2 0.46 48.34 -3.11
N ARG A 3 0.56 47.05 -2.80
CA ARG A 3 0.24 45.94 -3.72
C ARG A 3 -1.12 45.37 -3.38
N VAL A 4 -2.17 45.83 -4.06
CA VAL A 4 -3.55 45.41 -3.78
C VAL A 4 -3.97 44.35 -4.80
N GLY A 5 -4.46 43.21 -4.31
CA GLY A 5 -4.94 42.12 -5.16
C GLY A 5 -4.15 40.83 -4.97
N LEU A 6 -4.32 39.92 -5.94
CA LEU A 6 -3.59 38.67 -6.06
C LEU A 6 -2.58 38.80 -7.20
N TYR A 7 -1.44 38.15 -7.04
CA TYR A 7 -0.35 38.18 -8.02
C TYR A 7 0.08 36.76 -8.34
N LEU A 8 0.49 36.49 -9.58
CA LEU A 8 1.12 35.22 -9.93
C LEU A 8 2.62 35.28 -9.65
N GLY A 9 3.19 34.18 -9.17
CA GLY A 9 4.61 34.08 -8.85
C GLY A 9 5.20 32.71 -9.16
N VAL A 10 6.53 32.67 -9.24
CA VAL A 10 7.32 31.43 -9.31
C VAL A 10 8.11 31.30 -8.02
N VAL A 11 8.12 30.11 -7.41
CA VAL A 11 8.94 29.84 -6.23
C VAL A 11 10.42 29.78 -6.60
N THR A 12 11.24 30.55 -5.90
CA THR A 12 12.69 30.65 -6.16
C THR A 12 13.54 30.00 -5.07
N ASN A 13 13.05 29.98 -3.82
CA ASN A 13 13.82 29.45 -2.69
C ASN A 13 12.90 28.84 -1.63
N ILE A 14 13.26 27.65 -1.14
CA ILE A 14 12.57 26.93 -0.06
C ILE A 14 13.49 26.61 1.13
N ASN A 15 14.76 27.03 1.06
CA ASN A 15 15.75 26.79 2.11
C ASN A 15 15.72 27.89 3.16
N ASP A 16 14.66 27.90 3.97
CA ASP A 16 14.47 28.85 5.08
C ASP A 16 15.48 28.60 6.20
N GLU A 17 16.46 29.49 6.35
CA GLU A 17 17.52 29.40 7.35
C GLU A 17 16.98 29.37 8.80
N GLU A 18 15.83 29.98 9.04
CA GLU A 18 15.16 30.00 10.36
C GLU A 18 14.28 28.76 10.59
N LYS A 19 14.12 27.89 9.58
CA LYS A 19 13.33 26.64 9.63
C LYS A 19 11.85 26.88 9.98
N LEU A 20 11.27 27.96 9.47
CA LEU A 20 9.84 28.29 9.66
C LEU A 20 8.95 27.76 8.54
N ASN A 21 9.50 26.99 7.59
CA ASN A 21 8.81 26.49 6.40
C ASN A 21 8.18 27.63 5.60
N ARG A 22 8.98 28.64 5.25
CA ARG A 22 8.59 29.71 4.34
C ARG A 22 9.23 29.51 2.97
N VAL A 23 8.71 30.20 1.96
CA VAL A 23 9.26 30.19 0.60
C VAL A 23 9.49 31.61 0.12
N LYS A 24 10.43 31.81 -0.80
CA LYS A 24 10.55 33.04 -1.58
C LYS A 24 10.04 32.83 -2.99
N CYS A 25 9.52 33.90 -3.58
CA CYS A 25 8.96 33.88 -4.92
C CYS A 25 9.36 35.13 -5.71
N VAL A 26 9.28 35.05 -7.03
CA VAL A 26 9.36 36.21 -7.92
C VAL A 26 8.00 36.39 -8.60
N PRO A 27 7.34 37.56 -8.47
CA PRO A 27 6.11 37.86 -9.21
C PRO A 27 6.34 37.86 -10.73
N ILE A 28 5.41 37.28 -11.50
CA ILE A 28 5.56 37.11 -12.97
C ILE A 28 5.16 38.36 -13.76
N GLU A 29 4.43 39.29 -13.15
CA GLU A 29 3.74 40.37 -13.88
C GLU A 29 4.64 41.52 -14.37
N ASN A 30 5.91 41.59 -13.93
CA ASN A 30 6.85 42.62 -14.38
C ASN A 30 8.26 42.04 -14.54
N ASP A 31 8.94 42.38 -15.63
CA ASP A 31 10.32 41.93 -15.91
C ASP A 31 11.35 42.44 -14.87
N ASP A 32 11.00 43.51 -14.13
CA ASP A 32 11.78 44.10 -13.04
C ASP A 32 11.31 43.65 -11.64
N ALA A 33 10.55 42.55 -11.54
CA ALA A 33 10.02 42.10 -10.26
C ALA A 33 11.12 41.57 -9.32
N GLU A 34 11.27 42.25 -8.18
CA GLU A 34 12.13 41.78 -7.09
C GLU A 34 11.56 40.53 -6.40
N GLU A 35 12.46 39.67 -5.94
CA GLU A 35 12.13 38.53 -5.09
C GLU A 35 11.43 39.01 -3.81
N THR A 36 10.41 38.27 -3.38
CA THR A 36 9.71 38.56 -2.13
C THR A 36 10.60 38.32 -0.92
N ASP A 37 10.23 38.90 0.22
CA ASP A 37 10.65 38.35 1.51
C ASP A 37 10.04 36.94 1.72
N TRP A 38 10.44 36.26 2.79
CA TRP A 38 9.93 34.93 3.15
C TRP A 38 8.41 34.94 3.33
N CYS A 39 7.74 34.15 2.51
CA CYS A 39 6.29 33.98 2.48
C CYS A 39 5.88 32.74 3.29
N TYR A 40 4.93 32.89 4.20
CA TYR A 40 4.21 31.74 4.71
C TYR A 40 3.31 31.14 3.61
N VAL A 41 3.11 29.83 3.65
CA VAL A 41 2.24 29.10 2.71
C VAL A 41 0.95 28.73 3.41
N MET A 42 -0.18 29.10 2.80
CA MET A 42 -1.50 28.75 3.28
C MET A 42 -1.74 27.24 3.14
N ALA A 43 -1.99 26.56 4.26
CA ALA A 43 -2.42 25.17 4.28
C ALA A 43 -3.96 25.08 4.31
N PRO A 44 -4.58 24.06 3.68
CA PRO A 44 -6.02 23.82 3.82
C PRO A 44 -6.46 23.63 5.29
N LEU A 45 -5.57 23.08 6.13
CA LEU A 45 -5.71 23.04 7.58
C LEU A 45 -4.34 23.25 8.22
N GLY A 46 -4.21 24.28 9.05
CA GLY A 46 -3.03 24.53 9.88
C GLY A 46 -3.44 24.72 11.34
N GLY A 47 -2.97 23.84 12.22
CA GLY A 47 -3.21 23.89 13.66
C GLY A 47 -1.95 23.59 14.46
N LYS A 48 -2.00 23.76 15.79
CA LYS A 48 -0.86 23.47 16.66
C LYS A 48 -0.53 21.97 16.58
N SER A 49 0.58 21.64 15.91
CA SER A 49 1.05 20.27 15.68
C SER A 49 0.08 19.36 14.91
N CYS A 50 -0.80 19.92 14.08
CA CYS A 50 -1.69 19.17 13.19
C CYS A 50 -1.98 19.96 11.89
N GLY A 51 -2.38 19.27 10.83
CA GLY A 51 -2.74 19.91 9.55
C GLY A 51 -2.33 19.12 8.32
N GLN A 52 -2.47 19.77 7.16
CA GLN A 52 -1.97 19.27 5.88
C GLN A 52 -0.64 19.95 5.55
N PHE A 53 0.38 19.17 5.23
CA PHE A 53 1.72 19.68 4.92
C PHE A 53 2.03 19.44 3.43
N PHE A 54 1.61 20.39 2.60
CA PHE A 54 1.93 20.42 1.17
C PHE A 54 2.59 21.77 0.87
N PHE A 55 3.82 21.71 0.36
CA PHE A 55 4.62 22.88 0.06
C PHE A 55 5.01 22.88 -1.42
N PRO A 56 5.06 24.06 -2.06
CA PRO A 56 5.57 24.17 -3.41
C PRO A 56 7.08 23.92 -3.43
N SER A 57 7.57 23.42 -4.55
CA SER A 57 8.98 23.26 -4.88
C SER A 57 9.51 24.49 -5.62
N VAL A 58 10.83 24.62 -5.72
CA VAL A 58 11.44 25.62 -6.61
C VAL A 58 10.94 25.39 -8.04
N ASN A 59 10.61 26.49 -8.72
CA ASN A 59 9.96 26.58 -10.04
C ASN A 59 8.46 26.29 -10.08
N ASP A 60 7.81 25.97 -8.95
CA ASP A 60 6.35 25.85 -8.95
C ASP A 60 5.67 27.21 -9.09
N LEU A 61 4.55 27.21 -9.81
CA LEU A 61 3.70 28.38 -10.01
C LEU A 61 2.74 28.55 -8.83
N VAL A 62 2.71 29.75 -8.24
CA VAL A 62 1.92 30.06 -7.04
C VAL A 62 1.12 31.36 -7.19
N VAL A 63 0.05 31.46 -6.39
CA VAL A 63 -0.70 32.71 -6.19
C VAL A 63 -0.22 33.37 -4.90
N LEU A 64 0.20 34.62 -5.03
CA LEU A 64 0.66 35.49 -3.95
C LEU A 64 -0.44 36.47 -3.54
N ALA A 65 -0.48 36.78 -2.24
CA ALA A 65 -1.25 37.87 -1.67
C ALA A 65 -0.35 38.71 -0.75
N TYR A 66 -0.65 40.01 -0.66
CA TYR A 66 0.04 40.93 0.25
C TYR A 66 -0.92 41.38 1.35
N LEU A 67 -0.67 41.01 2.59
CA LEU A 67 -1.61 41.24 3.70
C LEU A 67 -1.78 42.75 3.96
N GLY A 68 -3.01 43.25 3.83
CA GLY A 68 -3.30 44.70 3.89
C GLY A 68 -2.80 45.51 2.69
N GLY A 69 -2.20 44.84 1.70
CA GLY A 69 -1.52 45.43 0.56
C GLY A 69 -0.08 45.88 0.85
N ASP A 70 0.51 45.40 1.95
CA ASP A 70 1.90 45.65 2.34
C ASP A 70 2.86 44.69 1.61
N PRO A 71 3.76 45.18 0.74
CA PRO A 71 4.74 44.34 0.04
C PRO A 71 5.65 43.54 0.97
N CYS A 72 5.87 44.01 2.21
CA CYS A 72 6.70 43.33 3.21
C CYS A 72 5.94 42.22 3.96
N ARG A 73 4.66 41.99 3.63
CA ARG A 73 3.84 40.93 4.24
C ARG A 73 3.26 40.00 3.18
N PRO A 74 4.11 39.31 2.38
CA PRO A 74 3.66 38.40 1.36
C PRO A 74 3.19 37.07 1.96
N MET A 75 2.27 36.40 1.28
CA MET A 75 1.76 35.08 1.63
C MET A 75 1.42 34.31 0.36
N VAL A 76 1.77 33.03 0.32
CA VAL A 76 1.38 32.11 -0.75
C VAL A 76 0.01 31.52 -0.41
N LEU A 77 -0.95 31.64 -1.32
CA LEU A 77 -2.28 31.06 -1.17
C LEU A 77 -2.39 29.62 -1.69
N GLY A 78 -1.54 29.24 -2.64
CA GLY A 78 -1.54 27.90 -3.24
C GLY A 78 -0.90 27.89 -4.62
N GLY A 79 -0.71 26.68 -5.16
CA GLY A 79 -0.25 26.48 -6.53
C GLY A 79 -1.38 26.54 -7.56
N TYR A 80 -1.03 26.76 -8.82
CA TYR A 80 -2.00 26.71 -9.92
C TYR A 80 -1.42 26.02 -11.16
N TRP A 81 -2.30 25.55 -12.04
CA TRP A 81 -1.95 24.95 -13.32
C TRP A 81 -2.17 25.93 -14.47
N ASN A 82 -1.39 25.78 -15.54
CA ASN A 82 -1.51 26.53 -16.79
C ASN A 82 -1.26 25.60 -18.00
N THR A 83 -0.94 26.17 -19.16
CA THR A 83 -0.67 25.42 -20.40
C THR A 83 0.65 24.63 -20.39
N GLU A 84 1.57 24.94 -19.48
CA GLU A 84 2.88 24.29 -19.35
C GLU A 84 2.94 23.36 -18.14
N VAL A 85 2.44 23.82 -16.99
CA VAL A 85 2.31 23.07 -15.74
C VAL A 85 0.87 22.55 -15.65
N THR A 86 0.65 21.32 -16.08
CA THR A 86 -0.68 20.75 -16.30
C THR A 86 -1.17 19.90 -15.10
N PRO A 87 -2.50 19.79 -14.88
CA PRO A 87 -3.07 18.91 -13.87
C PRO A 87 -2.85 17.42 -14.21
N PRO A 88 -2.94 16.52 -13.21
CA PRO A 88 -2.81 15.07 -13.44
C PRO A 88 -3.94 14.47 -14.29
N TYR A 89 -5.09 15.15 -14.38
CA TYR A 89 -6.26 14.71 -15.13
C TYR A 89 -6.86 15.86 -15.94
N THR A 90 -7.46 15.52 -17.08
CA THR A 90 -8.21 16.45 -17.93
C THR A 90 -9.71 16.19 -17.78
N ILE A 91 -10.51 17.25 -17.66
CA ILE A 91 -11.97 17.17 -17.66
C ILE A 91 -12.44 16.82 -19.08
N GLN A 92 -13.26 15.77 -19.20
CA GLN A 92 -13.81 15.32 -20.48
C GLN A 92 -15.33 15.43 -20.44
N GLU A 93 -15.94 15.91 -21.53
CA GLU A 93 -17.41 16.03 -21.67
C GLU A 93 -18.11 16.79 -20.52
N GLY A 94 -17.41 17.72 -19.84
CA GLY A 94 -17.96 18.44 -18.70
C GLY A 94 -18.18 17.58 -17.44
N LYS A 95 -17.61 16.36 -17.39
CA LYS A 95 -17.72 15.43 -16.26
C LYS A 95 -16.41 15.38 -15.48
N VAL A 96 -16.50 15.33 -14.16
CA VAL A 96 -15.37 15.19 -13.25
C VAL A 96 -15.59 13.92 -12.43
N TYR A 97 -14.80 12.89 -12.73
CA TYR A 97 -14.84 11.63 -11.97
C TYR A 97 -13.53 11.32 -11.26
N ASN A 98 -12.42 11.96 -11.63
CA ASN A 98 -11.12 11.75 -10.98
C ASN A 98 -10.87 12.85 -9.93
N TYR A 99 -10.83 12.47 -8.66
CA TYR A 99 -10.42 13.32 -7.55
C TYR A 99 -9.16 12.74 -6.93
N SER A 100 -8.04 13.45 -7.01
CA SER A 100 -6.73 12.88 -6.67
C SER A 100 -5.87 13.78 -5.80
N ILE A 101 -5.07 13.17 -4.93
CA ILE A 101 -3.87 13.77 -4.35
C ILE A 101 -2.66 13.04 -4.95
N LYS A 102 -1.91 13.72 -5.82
CA LYS A 102 -0.72 13.18 -6.49
C LYS A 102 0.52 13.97 -6.10
N THR A 103 1.53 13.29 -5.59
CA THR A 103 2.81 13.92 -5.22
C THR A 103 3.73 14.04 -6.44
N PRO A 104 4.71 14.97 -6.43
CA PRO A 104 5.61 15.19 -7.57
C PRO A 104 6.37 13.94 -8.04
N SER A 105 6.70 13.03 -7.12
CA SER A 105 7.40 11.79 -7.45
C SER A 105 6.48 10.63 -7.87
N GLY A 106 5.17 10.86 -7.96
CA GLY A 106 4.21 9.92 -8.55
C GLY A 106 3.42 9.03 -7.58
N THR A 107 3.47 9.28 -6.26
CA THR A 107 2.52 8.64 -5.33
C THR A 107 1.15 9.27 -5.51
N GLU A 108 0.10 8.47 -5.63
CA GLU A 108 -1.24 8.96 -5.95
C GLU A 108 -2.31 8.25 -5.12
N LEU A 109 -3.12 9.04 -4.41
CA LEU A 109 -4.42 8.62 -3.89
C LEU A 109 -5.50 9.15 -4.84
N LEU A 110 -6.22 8.25 -5.50
CA LEU A 110 -7.28 8.55 -6.45
C LEU A 110 -8.63 8.03 -5.94
N PHE A 111 -9.63 8.91 -5.95
CA PHE A 111 -11.05 8.57 -5.88
C PHE A 111 -11.63 8.72 -7.28
N TYR A 112 -12.04 7.62 -7.87
CA TYR A 112 -12.85 7.58 -9.08
C TYR A 112 -14.33 7.51 -8.68
N ASP A 113 -15.14 8.45 -9.14
CA ASP A 113 -16.52 8.66 -8.67
C ASP A 113 -17.54 8.76 -9.82
N GLU A 114 -17.38 7.91 -10.84
CA GLU A 114 -18.49 7.69 -11.78
C GLU A 114 -19.58 6.84 -11.09
N PRO A 115 -20.87 7.18 -11.25
CA PRO A 115 -21.97 6.41 -10.67
C PRO A 115 -21.86 4.91 -10.96
N ASP A 116 -22.06 4.09 -9.92
CA ASP A 116 -21.97 2.62 -9.92
C ASP A 116 -20.58 2.03 -10.25
N LYS A 117 -19.54 2.88 -10.39
CA LYS A 117 -18.18 2.46 -10.70
C LYS A 117 -17.14 3.01 -9.73
N GLN A 118 -17.56 3.39 -8.54
CA GLN A 118 -16.69 4.00 -7.55
C GLN A 118 -15.45 3.14 -7.28
N LYS A 119 -14.30 3.80 -7.21
CA LYS A 119 -13.04 3.12 -6.92
C LYS A 119 -12.09 4.03 -6.16
N VAL A 120 -11.46 3.50 -5.13
CA VAL A 120 -10.37 4.17 -4.43
C VAL A 120 -9.08 3.41 -4.72
N THR A 121 -8.02 4.13 -5.11
CA THR A 121 -6.72 3.54 -5.43
C THR A 121 -5.59 4.36 -4.78
N LEU A 122 -4.67 3.70 -4.09
CA LEU A 122 -3.38 4.25 -3.69
C LEU A 122 -2.27 3.58 -4.51
N THR A 123 -1.61 4.35 -5.37
CA THR A 123 -0.54 3.88 -6.25
C THR A 123 0.80 4.48 -5.84
N LEU A 124 1.83 3.66 -5.72
CA LEU A 124 3.21 4.09 -5.51
C LEU A 124 4.00 4.10 -6.83
N PRO A 125 5.11 4.87 -6.94
CA PRO A 125 5.96 4.89 -8.14
C PRO A 125 6.57 3.54 -8.52
N SER A 126 6.70 2.63 -7.56
CA SER A 126 7.11 1.23 -7.80
C SER A 126 6.10 0.43 -8.62
N GLY A 127 4.87 0.93 -8.75
CA GLY A 127 3.72 0.23 -9.29
C GLY A 127 2.99 -0.63 -8.26
N THR A 128 3.32 -0.52 -6.97
CA THR A 128 2.50 -1.11 -5.89
C THR A 128 1.17 -0.39 -5.82
N VAL A 129 0.07 -1.15 -5.73
CA VAL A 129 -1.29 -0.63 -5.74
C VAL A 129 -2.08 -1.23 -4.59
N LEU A 130 -2.76 -0.37 -3.82
CA LEU A 130 -3.89 -0.74 -2.97
C LEU A 130 -5.17 -0.21 -3.63
N SER A 131 -6.20 -1.04 -3.80
CA SER A 131 -7.46 -0.64 -4.43
C SER A 131 -8.69 -1.26 -3.78
N ILE A 132 -9.79 -0.50 -3.80
CA ILE A 132 -11.15 -0.91 -3.44
C ILE A 132 -12.04 -0.50 -4.61
N ASP A 133 -12.77 -1.44 -5.19
CA ASP A 133 -13.47 -1.29 -6.46
C ASP A 133 -14.93 -1.76 -6.31
N ASP A 134 -15.88 -0.82 -6.36
CA ASP A 134 -17.30 -1.10 -6.18
C ASP A 134 -17.94 -1.73 -7.41
N GLU A 135 -17.42 -1.46 -8.62
CA GLU A 135 -17.91 -2.10 -9.86
C GLU A 135 -17.61 -3.60 -9.82
N LYS A 136 -16.37 -3.94 -9.48
CA LYS A 136 -15.88 -5.33 -9.42
C LYS A 136 -16.18 -6.02 -8.11
N LYS A 137 -16.66 -5.30 -7.09
CA LYS A 137 -16.80 -5.80 -5.71
C LYS A 137 -15.51 -6.45 -5.24
N ALA A 138 -14.39 -5.73 -5.35
CA ALA A 138 -13.06 -6.29 -5.11
C ALA A 138 -12.18 -5.38 -4.25
N VAL A 139 -11.28 -5.99 -3.48
CA VAL A 139 -10.20 -5.30 -2.76
C VAL A 139 -8.88 -5.98 -3.14
N ALA A 140 -7.83 -5.20 -3.41
CA ALA A 140 -6.53 -5.74 -3.77
C ALA A 140 -5.37 -4.89 -3.23
N LEU A 141 -4.35 -5.55 -2.70
CA LEU A 141 -3.00 -5.01 -2.50
C LEU A 141 -2.04 -5.84 -3.34
N GLN A 142 -1.36 -5.24 -4.31
CA GLN A 142 -0.51 -5.98 -5.25
C GLN A 142 0.71 -5.19 -5.69
N ASP A 143 1.77 -5.90 -6.06
CA ASP A 143 2.87 -5.32 -6.82
C ASP A 143 2.47 -5.05 -8.29
N LYS A 144 3.37 -4.40 -9.03
CA LYS A 144 3.14 -4.02 -10.44
C LYS A 144 2.79 -5.22 -11.33
N GLY A 145 3.30 -6.40 -11.00
CA GLY A 145 3.12 -7.63 -11.79
C GLY A 145 1.95 -8.49 -11.33
N GLY A 146 1.36 -8.23 -10.16
CA GLY A 146 0.40 -9.14 -9.52
C GLY A 146 1.03 -10.46 -9.07
N GLU A 147 2.35 -10.50 -8.89
CA GLU A 147 3.09 -11.71 -8.52
C GLU A 147 3.13 -11.89 -7.00
N ASN A 148 3.05 -10.77 -6.27
CA ASN A 148 2.82 -10.73 -4.85
C ASN A 148 1.54 -9.93 -4.59
N ALA A 149 0.53 -10.57 -4.00
CA ALA A 149 -0.79 -9.98 -3.87
C ALA A 149 -1.57 -10.51 -2.67
N LEU A 150 -2.41 -9.65 -2.11
CA LEU A 150 -3.55 -9.99 -1.26
C LEU A 150 -4.80 -9.49 -1.98
N THR A 151 -5.71 -10.38 -2.34
CA THR A 151 -6.95 -10.05 -3.08
C THR A 151 -8.17 -10.60 -2.35
N MET A 152 -9.28 -9.87 -2.44
CA MET A 152 -10.59 -10.26 -1.91
C MET A 152 -11.62 -10.04 -3.01
N ASP A 153 -12.32 -11.10 -3.38
CA ASP A 153 -13.49 -11.09 -4.24
C ASP A 153 -14.74 -11.09 -3.36
N LEU A 154 -15.38 -9.93 -3.22
CA LEU A 154 -16.55 -9.74 -2.37
C LEU A 154 -17.85 -10.23 -3.05
N GLN A 155 -17.82 -10.54 -4.35
CA GLN A 155 -18.95 -11.11 -5.06
C GLN A 155 -18.93 -12.65 -5.00
N GLY A 156 -17.78 -13.26 -5.32
CA GLY A 156 -17.59 -14.72 -5.26
C GLY A 156 -17.24 -15.26 -3.87
N GLY A 157 -16.86 -14.40 -2.93
CA GLY A 157 -16.59 -14.76 -1.53
C GLY A 157 -15.23 -15.41 -1.30
N SER A 158 -14.23 -15.09 -2.12
CA SER A 158 -12.88 -15.68 -2.02
C SER A 158 -11.83 -14.66 -1.56
N ILE A 159 -10.80 -15.15 -0.86
CA ILE A 159 -9.64 -14.38 -0.43
C ILE A 159 -8.39 -15.15 -0.85
N GLU A 160 -7.45 -14.49 -1.51
CA GLU A 160 -6.21 -15.10 -1.98
C GLU A 160 -5.00 -14.33 -1.47
N LEU A 161 -3.99 -15.08 -1.00
CA LEU A 161 -2.68 -14.56 -0.65
C LEU A 161 -1.63 -15.24 -1.54
N LYS A 162 -1.07 -14.46 -2.47
CA LYS A 162 -0.13 -14.92 -3.49
C LYS A 162 1.26 -14.36 -3.19
N ALA A 163 2.27 -15.23 -3.28
CA ALA A 163 3.67 -14.85 -3.25
C ALA A 163 4.42 -15.53 -4.39
N LYS A 164 5.32 -14.80 -5.04
CA LYS A 164 6.07 -15.31 -6.20
C LYS A 164 6.98 -16.48 -5.83
N ASP A 165 7.63 -16.40 -4.67
CA ASP A 165 8.67 -17.34 -4.27
C ASP A 165 8.35 -18.07 -2.96
N LYS A 166 7.96 -17.34 -1.92
CA LYS A 166 7.76 -17.90 -0.58
C LYS A 166 6.68 -17.16 0.19
N LEU A 167 5.76 -17.90 0.80
CA LEU A 167 4.78 -17.40 1.77
C LEU A 167 5.08 -18.01 3.14
N THR A 168 5.23 -17.18 4.16
CA THR A 168 5.53 -17.62 5.54
C THR A 168 4.54 -17.02 6.52
N LEU A 169 3.89 -17.88 7.30
CA LEU A 169 3.07 -17.53 8.46
C LEU A 169 3.82 -18.00 9.70
N SER A 170 4.25 -17.10 10.59
CA SER A 170 5.08 -17.47 11.75
C SER A 170 4.75 -16.69 13.03
N ALA A 171 4.99 -17.35 14.16
CA ALA A 171 4.94 -16.75 15.49
C ALA A 171 5.89 -17.51 16.43
N GLY A 172 6.92 -16.82 16.96
CA GLY A 172 7.97 -17.48 17.74
C GLY A 172 8.64 -18.61 16.95
N SER A 173 8.63 -19.83 17.49
CA SER A 173 9.17 -21.02 16.83
C SER A 173 8.15 -21.84 16.04
N THR A 174 6.92 -21.34 15.85
CA THR A 174 5.92 -21.96 14.98
C THR A 174 5.91 -21.31 13.60
N SER A 175 5.84 -22.12 12.54
CA SER A 175 5.73 -21.62 11.16
C SER A 175 5.00 -22.55 10.21
N VAL A 176 4.31 -21.96 9.24
CA VAL A 176 3.80 -22.60 8.01
C VAL A 176 4.45 -21.89 6.83
N VAL A 177 5.08 -22.65 5.94
CA VAL A 177 5.86 -22.13 4.81
C VAL A 177 5.43 -22.81 3.52
N LEU A 178 5.00 -22.02 2.54
CA LEU A 178 4.76 -22.45 1.16
C LEU A 178 5.90 -21.90 0.29
N GLU A 179 6.47 -22.74 -0.57
CA GLU A 179 7.58 -22.37 -1.46
C GLU A 179 7.23 -22.67 -2.92
N SER A 180 7.78 -21.86 -3.83
CA SER A 180 7.63 -22.00 -5.29
C SER A 180 8.13 -23.35 -5.84
N SER A 181 8.98 -24.05 -5.07
CA SER A 181 9.42 -25.42 -5.32
C SER A 181 8.33 -26.48 -5.14
N GLY A 182 7.15 -26.10 -4.63
CA GLY A 182 6.04 -27.00 -4.31
C GLY A 182 6.09 -27.57 -2.88
N ASN A 183 7.06 -27.14 -2.06
CA ASN A 183 7.14 -27.56 -0.66
C ASN A 183 6.11 -26.82 0.21
N LEU A 184 5.42 -27.59 1.05
CA LEU A 184 4.66 -27.09 2.20
C LEU A 184 5.31 -27.63 3.48
N THR A 185 5.78 -26.74 4.35
CA THR A 185 6.45 -27.11 5.60
C THR A 185 5.70 -26.53 6.79
N GLN A 186 5.42 -27.37 7.80
CA GLN A 186 4.90 -26.96 9.10
C GLN A 186 5.93 -27.30 10.19
N LYS A 187 6.30 -26.31 11.01
CA LYS A 187 7.25 -26.48 12.12
C LYS A 187 6.67 -25.92 13.41
N SER A 188 6.91 -26.62 14.51
CA SER A 188 6.60 -26.17 15.87
C SER A 188 7.50 -26.92 16.85
N ASP A 189 8.09 -26.20 17.81
CA ASP A 189 8.94 -26.80 18.85
C ASP A 189 8.15 -27.57 19.92
N SER A 190 6.86 -27.24 20.11
CA SER A 190 6.06 -27.78 21.22
C SER A 190 5.04 -28.82 20.78
N LYS A 191 4.01 -28.42 20.01
CA LYS A 191 2.92 -29.31 19.61
C LYS A 191 2.25 -28.82 18.33
N ILE A 192 1.97 -29.74 17.42
CA ILE A 192 0.95 -29.60 16.37
C ILE A 192 -0.23 -30.50 16.79
N SER A 193 -1.44 -29.94 16.92
CA SER A 193 -2.65 -30.69 17.29
C SER A 193 -3.61 -30.68 16.10
N LEU A 194 -4.05 -31.85 15.64
CA LEU A 194 -4.99 -31.99 14.53
C LEU A 194 -6.16 -32.87 14.99
N GLU A 195 -7.34 -32.26 15.13
CA GLU A 195 -8.56 -32.91 15.63
C GLU A 195 -9.63 -32.78 14.54
N THR A 196 -10.13 -33.93 14.06
CA THR A 196 -11.09 -34.00 12.96
C THR A 196 -11.91 -35.29 13.03
N ALA A 197 -13.11 -35.28 12.46
CA ALA A 197 -13.92 -36.49 12.31
C ALA A 197 -13.34 -37.46 11.27
N THR A 198 -12.59 -36.95 10.29
CA THR A 198 -11.93 -37.75 9.24
C THR A 198 -10.63 -37.09 8.85
N LEU A 199 -9.56 -37.89 8.78
CA LEU A 199 -8.25 -37.47 8.29
C LEU A 199 -7.82 -38.46 7.20
N GLU A 200 -7.42 -37.94 6.04
CA GLU A 200 -6.92 -38.75 4.91
C GLU A 200 -5.57 -38.19 4.46
N GLU A 201 -4.53 -39.03 4.52
CA GLU A 201 -3.19 -38.68 4.06
C GLU A 201 -2.74 -39.67 2.98
N LYS A 202 -2.38 -39.16 1.80
CA LYS A 202 -1.96 -39.95 0.64
C LYS A 202 -0.65 -39.41 0.08
N GLY A 203 0.40 -40.23 0.10
CA GLY A 203 1.66 -39.97 -0.61
C GLY A 203 1.82 -40.95 -1.76
N SER A 204 2.09 -40.46 -2.98
CA SER A 204 2.31 -41.32 -4.15
C SER A 204 3.62 -42.11 -4.09
N ALA A 205 4.65 -41.52 -3.47
CA ALA A 205 5.96 -42.14 -3.30
C ALA A 205 6.18 -42.66 -1.88
N LYS A 206 5.90 -41.84 -0.85
CA LYS A 206 6.17 -42.17 0.55
C LYS A 206 5.29 -41.33 1.48
N VAL A 207 4.82 -41.95 2.55
CA VAL A 207 4.38 -41.27 3.77
C VAL A 207 5.36 -41.69 4.87
N GLU A 208 5.93 -40.74 5.60
CA GLU A 208 6.94 -40.99 6.63
C GLU A 208 6.53 -40.36 7.95
N VAL A 209 6.45 -41.20 8.99
CA VAL A 209 6.15 -40.78 10.37
C VAL A 209 7.30 -41.24 11.25
N GLN A 210 7.98 -40.30 11.90
CA GLN A 210 9.12 -40.55 12.77
C GLN A 210 9.03 -39.71 14.05
N GLY A 211 9.48 -40.28 15.15
CA GLY A 211 9.58 -39.60 16.45
C GLY A 211 10.30 -40.49 17.45
N ALA A 212 10.74 -39.91 18.57
CA ALA A 212 11.30 -40.70 19.68
C ALA A 212 10.28 -41.71 20.23
N ALA A 213 9.00 -41.32 20.23
CA ALA A 213 7.86 -42.19 20.43
C ALA A 213 6.80 -41.88 19.37
N VAL A 214 6.19 -42.93 18.81
CA VAL A 214 5.05 -42.84 17.91
C VAL A 214 3.93 -43.68 18.53
N GLU A 215 2.80 -43.06 18.80
CA GLU A 215 1.63 -43.73 19.37
C GLU A 215 0.47 -43.66 18.37
N VAL A 216 -0.06 -44.82 17.99
CA VAL A 216 -1.24 -44.94 17.14
C VAL A 216 -2.29 -45.72 17.93
N LYS A 217 -3.42 -45.07 18.21
CA LYS A 217 -4.55 -45.66 18.95
C LYS A 217 -5.78 -45.70 18.05
N ALA A 218 -6.46 -46.82 18.06
CA ALA A 218 -7.80 -46.96 17.49
C ALA A 218 -8.71 -47.58 18.54
N ASP A 219 -9.85 -46.92 18.83
CA ASP A 219 -10.78 -47.37 19.86
C ASP A 219 -11.59 -48.60 19.43
N THR A 220 -11.80 -48.75 18.12
CA THR A 220 -12.62 -49.83 17.54
C THR A 220 -11.79 -50.73 16.65
N THR A 221 -11.24 -50.20 15.56
CA THR A 221 -10.56 -51.00 14.53
C THR A 221 -9.35 -50.26 13.99
N MET A 222 -8.24 -50.99 13.86
CA MET A 222 -7.03 -50.54 13.18
C MET A 222 -6.75 -51.50 12.03
N ASP A 223 -6.87 -51.01 10.79
CA ASP A 223 -6.54 -51.76 9.59
C ASP A 223 -5.19 -51.30 9.02
N LEU A 224 -4.24 -52.24 8.89
CA LEU A 224 -2.94 -52.01 8.27
C LEU A 224 -2.80 -52.94 7.07
N GLN A 225 -2.75 -52.38 5.86
CA GLN A 225 -2.71 -53.15 4.62
C GLN A 225 -1.52 -52.75 3.75
N ALA A 226 -0.81 -53.74 3.22
CA ALA A 226 0.21 -53.56 2.19
C ALA A 226 -0.07 -54.56 1.05
N THR A 227 -0.05 -54.08 -0.20
CA THR A 227 -0.20 -54.94 -1.38
C THR A 227 1.08 -55.74 -1.66
N GLY A 228 2.24 -55.17 -1.30
CA GLY A 228 3.52 -55.85 -1.26
C GLY A 228 3.87 -56.31 0.16
N THR A 229 5.11 -56.09 0.56
CA THR A 229 5.60 -56.53 1.88
C THR A 229 5.27 -55.52 2.97
N ALA A 230 4.56 -55.96 4.00
CA ALA A 230 4.53 -55.28 5.29
C ALA A 230 5.73 -55.73 6.15
N THR A 231 6.52 -54.79 6.68
CA THR A 231 7.67 -55.09 7.54
C THR A 231 7.52 -54.40 8.88
N VAL A 232 7.48 -55.16 9.96
CA VAL A 232 7.50 -54.65 11.34
C VAL A 232 8.79 -55.10 12.00
N LYS A 233 9.61 -54.13 12.47
CA LYS A 233 10.92 -54.40 13.07
C LYS A 233 11.03 -53.69 14.41
N GLY A 234 11.53 -54.41 15.41
CA GLY A 234 11.86 -53.89 16.73
C GLY A 234 12.75 -54.89 17.46
N LYS A 235 13.46 -54.44 18.50
CA LYS A 235 14.20 -55.37 19.39
C LYS A 235 13.25 -56.37 20.07
N MET A 236 12.02 -55.93 20.34
CA MET A 236 10.91 -56.73 20.87
C MET A 236 9.63 -56.28 20.14
N VAL A 237 8.82 -57.24 19.69
CA VAL A 237 7.50 -57.00 19.10
C VAL A 237 6.51 -57.86 19.88
N ASN A 238 5.60 -57.21 20.61
CA ASN A 238 4.55 -57.88 21.36
C ASN A 238 3.27 -57.88 20.54
N ILE A 239 2.71 -59.07 20.30
CA ILE A 239 1.42 -59.28 19.65
C ILE A 239 0.63 -60.16 20.62
N ASN A 240 -0.50 -59.66 21.13
CA ASN A 240 -1.34 -60.34 22.12
C ASN A 240 -2.82 -60.28 21.77
#